data_AF-A0A7C0WY83-F1
#
_entry.id   AF-A0A7C0WY83-F1
#
_cell.length_a   1.000
_cell.length_b   1.000
_cell.length_c   1.000
_cell.angle_alpha   90.00
_cell.angle_beta   90.00
_cell.angle_gamma   90.00
#
_symmetry.space_group_name_H-M   'P 1'
#
loop_
_entity.id
_entity.type
_entity.pdbx_description
1 polymer ?
#
loop_
_entity_poly.entity_id
_entity_poly.type
_entity_poly.pdbx_seq_one_letter_code
_entity_poly.pdbx_strand_id
1 'polypeptide(L)'
;LEQLKAKWKKEKISTSPEVLPEHIAFIVSKLTGIPVGELTVEEKERFLKLKEKLKERIVSQDEAIEAVSNAVLVARAGLREKNRPIATFLFLGPTGVGKTEMAKSLAWAIFGDESALVRIDMSEYMEKHSVARLIGAPPGYVGYEEGGQLTEAVRTRPYSIVLLDEIEKAHPEVFNLLLQVFDEGRLTDSKGKVVDFTNTIIIATSNIGSDIILTALREGRPMEEIKEDIQRLLYRHFRPEFLNRIDEIIIFHPLKLEDIEKIVALQLERVKSLALAQGVKLDFDQEVIKYLAKKGYVPEFGAREIKRLIYQEIEVPLSKKLLKEGLPKDKKIKVSLKDNQIVFE
;
A
#
# COMPACT_ATOMS: atom_id res chain seq x y z
N LEU A 1 11.50 -37.77 -55.36
CA LEU A 1 12.25 -36.56 -54.95
C LEU A 1 11.38 -35.30 -54.95
N GLU A 2 10.58 -35.05 -56.00
CA GLU A 2 9.69 -33.87 -56.08
C GLU A 2 8.60 -33.83 -55.00
N GLN A 3 7.98 -34.96 -54.65
CA GLN A 3 6.99 -35.03 -53.57
C GLN A 3 7.59 -34.67 -52.20
N LEU A 4 8.84 -35.07 -51.94
CA LEU A 4 9.58 -34.70 -50.72
C LEU A 4 9.92 -33.21 -50.71
N LYS A 5 10.31 -32.63 -51.86
CA LYS A 5 10.53 -31.18 -52.00
C LYS A 5 9.24 -30.37 -51.84
N ALA A 6 8.11 -30.88 -52.31
CA ALA A 6 6.80 -30.24 -52.14
C ALA A 6 6.31 -30.28 -50.69
N LYS A 7 6.54 -31.41 -49.98
CA LYS A 7 6.22 -31.55 -48.56
C LYS A 7 7.10 -30.64 -47.68
N TRP A 8 8.40 -30.59 -47.98
CA TRP A 8 9.35 -29.68 -47.30
C TRP A 8 9.08 -28.20 -47.58
N LYS A 9 8.65 -27.85 -48.81
CA LYS A 9 8.17 -26.49 -49.13
C LYS A 9 6.86 -26.17 -48.40
N LYS A 10 5.91 -27.09 -48.27
CA LYS A 10 4.68 -26.88 -47.49
C LYS A 10 4.97 -26.67 -46.01
N GLU A 11 5.86 -27.46 -45.42
CA GLU A 11 6.30 -27.31 -44.01
C GLU A 11 7.09 -26.01 -43.77
N LYS A 12 7.93 -25.57 -44.72
CA LYS A 12 8.65 -24.28 -44.62
C LYS A 12 7.82 -23.05 -44.96
N ILE A 13 6.76 -23.18 -45.77
CA ILE A 13 5.82 -22.10 -46.09
C ILE A 13 4.77 -21.97 -44.98
N SER A 14 4.49 -23.04 -44.22
CA SER A 14 3.59 -22.99 -43.05
C SER A 14 4.24 -22.51 -41.74
N THR A 15 5.52 -22.13 -41.74
CA THR A 15 6.13 -21.43 -40.60
C THR A 15 6.01 -19.92 -40.76
N SER A 16 4.81 -19.43 -41.08
CA SER A 16 4.46 -18.06 -40.76
C SER A 16 4.18 -18.04 -39.25
N PRO A 17 4.91 -17.27 -38.43
CA PRO A 17 4.62 -17.23 -36.99
C PRO A 17 3.17 -16.79 -36.81
N GLU A 18 2.34 -17.69 -36.29
CA GLU A 18 0.93 -17.40 -36.01
C GLU A 18 0.81 -16.58 -34.73
N VAL A 19 0.00 -15.54 -34.76
CA VAL A 19 -0.31 -14.73 -33.58
C VAL A 19 -1.48 -15.40 -32.85
N LEU A 20 -1.19 -16.06 -31.73
CA LEU A 20 -2.19 -16.68 -30.85
C LEU A 20 -2.74 -15.66 -29.85
N PRO A 21 -3.95 -15.89 -29.28
CA PRO A 21 -4.50 -15.04 -28.21
C PRO A 21 -3.54 -14.85 -27.03
N GLU A 22 -2.73 -15.86 -26.73
CA GLU A 22 -1.70 -15.87 -25.68
C GLU A 22 -0.60 -14.83 -25.96
N HIS A 23 -0.19 -14.69 -27.22
CA HIS A 23 0.79 -13.70 -27.64
C HIS A 23 0.23 -12.28 -27.49
N ILE A 24 -1.06 -12.07 -27.84
CA ILE A 24 -1.74 -10.79 -27.65
C ILE A 24 -1.86 -10.46 -26.16
N ALA A 25 -2.30 -11.43 -25.34
CA ALA A 25 -2.45 -11.25 -23.90
C ALA A 25 -1.10 -10.90 -23.23
N PHE A 26 0.00 -11.55 -23.63
CA PHE A 26 1.33 -11.24 -23.13
C PHE A 26 1.75 -9.80 -23.45
N ILE A 27 1.58 -9.35 -24.69
CA ILE A 27 1.95 -8.00 -25.12
C ILE A 27 1.07 -6.95 -24.42
N VAL A 28 -0.26 -7.16 -24.35
CA VAL A 28 -1.17 -6.25 -23.66
C VAL A 28 -0.85 -6.17 -22.16
N SER A 29 -0.52 -7.29 -21.52
CA SER A 29 -0.12 -7.30 -20.11
C SER A 29 1.18 -6.55 -19.87
N LYS A 30 2.16 -6.69 -20.78
CA LYS A 30 3.42 -5.92 -20.74
C LYS A 30 3.21 -4.41 -20.92
N LEU A 31 2.27 -4.01 -21.76
CA LEU A 31 2.00 -2.59 -22.06
C LEU A 31 1.16 -1.91 -20.98
N THR A 32 0.14 -2.61 -20.47
CA THR A 32 -0.82 -2.03 -19.51
C THR A 32 -0.46 -2.32 -18.05
N GLY A 33 0.39 -3.33 -17.81
CA GLY A 33 0.63 -3.91 -16.49
C GLY A 33 -0.50 -4.82 -15.99
N ILE A 34 -1.65 -4.87 -16.67
CA ILE A 34 -2.81 -5.67 -16.26
C ILE A 34 -2.65 -7.09 -16.79
N PRO A 35 -2.76 -8.15 -15.97
CA PRO A 35 -2.76 -9.52 -16.46
C PRO A 35 -4.06 -9.82 -17.26
N VAL A 36 -3.97 -9.98 -18.58
CA VAL A 36 -5.13 -10.19 -19.48
C VAL A 36 -5.35 -11.66 -19.87
N GLY A 37 -4.45 -12.57 -19.46
CA GLY A 37 -4.52 -14.01 -19.73
C GLY A 37 -4.78 -14.87 -18.48
N GLU A 38 -4.66 -16.19 -18.62
CA GLU A 38 -4.57 -17.05 -17.44
C GLU A 38 -3.37 -16.63 -16.59
N LEU A 39 -3.59 -16.52 -15.28
CA LEU A 39 -2.51 -16.22 -14.35
C LEU A 39 -1.40 -17.26 -14.50
N THR A 40 -0.17 -16.76 -14.63
CA THR A 40 1.02 -17.59 -14.55
C THR A 40 1.08 -18.29 -13.19
N VAL A 41 1.81 -19.40 -13.11
CA VAL A 41 2.02 -20.13 -11.85
C VAL A 41 2.59 -19.18 -10.78
N GLU A 42 3.52 -18.31 -11.17
CA GLU A 42 4.14 -17.31 -10.30
C GLU A 42 3.13 -16.27 -9.75
N GLU A 43 2.20 -15.79 -10.58
CA GLU A 43 1.16 -14.86 -10.14
C GLU A 43 0.17 -15.53 -9.20
N LYS A 44 -0.25 -16.77 -9.49
CA LYS A 44 -1.14 -17.55 -8.60
C LYS A 44 -0.47 -17.73 -7.23
N GLU A 45 0.79 -18.14 -7.22
CA GLU A 45 1.56 -18.32 -5.99
C GLU A 45 1.71 -17.01 -5.20
N ARG A 46 1.92 -15.88 -5.90
CA ARG A 46 1.99 -14.55 -5.28
C ARG A 46 0.70 -14.20 -4.53
N PHE A 47 -0.47 -14.48 -5.10
CA PHE A 47 -1.75 -14.23 -4.41
C PHE A 47 -1.98 -15.22 -3.25
N LEU A 48 -1.65 -16.50 -3.41
CA LEU A 48 -1.80 -17.50 -2.36
C LEU A 48 -0.91 -17.21 -1.14
N LYS A 49 0.28 -16.66 -1.36
CA LYS A 49 1.22 -16.25 -0.30
C LYS A 49 1.04 -14.80 0.18
N LEU A 50 -0.03 -14.11 -0.23
CA LEU A 50 -0.22 -12.69 0.08
C LEU A 50 -0.23 -12.43 1.58
N LYS A 51 -0.93 -13.26 2.36
CA LYS A 51 -0.99 -13.17 3.83
C LYS A 51 0.40 -13.25 4.45
N GLU A 52 1.23 -14.20 4.01
CA GLU A 52 2.60 -14.39 4.51
C GLU A 52 3.47 -13.18 4.20
N LYS A 53 3.43 -12.70 2.95
CA LYS A 53 4.19 -11.52 2.51
C LYS A 53 3.81 -10.25 3.28
N LEU A 54 2.53 -10.08 3.59
CA LEU A 54 2.08 -8.93 4.39
C LEU A 54 2.59 -9.03 5.84
N LYS A 55 2.61 -10.23 6.44
CA LYS A 55 3.14 -10.46 7.80
C LYS A 55 4.63 -10.18 7.96
N GLU A 56 5.41 -10.22 6.87
CA GLU A 56 6.83 -9.85 6.91
C GLU A 56 7.03 -8.36 7.23
N ARG A 57 6.06 -7.50 6.90
CA ARG A 57 6.15 -6.04 7.07
C ARG A 57 5.17 -5.47 8.07
N ILE A 58 4.00 -6.09 8.24
CA ILE A 58 2.92 -5.61 9.09
C ILE A 58 2.92 -6.37 10.41
N VAL A 59 3.01 -5.62 11.52
CA VAL A 59 3.07 -6.16 12.87
C VAL A 59 1.73 -6.01 13.58
N SER A 60 1.22 -7.10 14.18
CA SER A 60 0.06 -7.11 15.09
C SER A 60 -1.28 -6.67 14.49
N GLN A 61 -1.45 -6.81 13.17
CA GLN A 61 -2.69 -6.49 12.45
C GLN A 61 -3.25 -7.71 11.70
N ASP A 62 -3.30 -8.87 12.36
CA ASP A 62 -3.66 -10.14 11.72
C ASP A 62 -5.06 -10.12 11.06
N GLU A 63 -6.05 -9.51 11.72
CA GLU A 63 -7.40 -9.35 11.17
C GLU A 63 -7.40 -8.50 9.88
N ALA A 64 -6.65 -7.40 9.88
CA ALA A 64 -6.51 -6.54 8.71
C ALA A 64 -5.80 -7.26 7.56
N ILE A 65 -4.72 -8.00 7.86
CA ILE A 65 -3.99 -8.79 6.87
C ILE A 65 -4.91 -9.84 6.25
N GLU A 66 -5.71 -10.52 7.08
CA GLU A 66 -6.63 -11.56 6.65
C GLU A 66 -7.75 -11.03 5.77
N ALA A 67 -8.44 -9.98 6.21
CA ALA A 67 -9.51 -9.34 5.43
C ALA A 67 -9.01 -8.83 4.08
N VAL A 68 -7.87 -8.13 4.04
CA VAL A 68 -7.26 -7.65 2.79
C VAL A 68 -6.90 -8.82 1.87
N SER A 69 -6.24 -9.86 2.40
CA SER A 69 -5.82 -11.01 1.61
C SER A 69 -7.01 -11.75 1.00
N ASN A 70 -8.07 -11.98 1.79
CA ASN A 70 -9.28 -12.67 1.36
C ASN A 70 -10.02 -11.87 0.27
N ALA A 71 -10.21 -10.57 0.48
CA ALA A 71 -10.88 -9.71 -0.50
C ALA A 71 -10.16 -9.69 -1.86
N VAL A 72 -8.82 -9.60 -1.85
CA VAL A 72 -8.01 -9.67 -3.08
C VAL A 72 -8.09 -11.05 -3.75
N LEU A 73 -8.07 -12.14 -2.97
CA LEU A 73 -8.21 -13.50 -3.49
C LEU A 73 -9.57 -13.72 -4.17
N VAL A 74 -10.66 -13.28 -3.53
CA VAL A 74 -12.03 -13.37 -4.08
C VAL A 74 -12.14 -12.59 -5.39
N ALA A 75 -11.61 -11.37 -5.43
CA ALA A 75 -11.58 -10.56 -6.64
C ALA A 75 -10.81 -11.25 -7.78
N ARG A 76 -9.66 -11.86 -7.45
CA ARG A 76 -8.82 -12.56 -8.43
C ARG A 76 -9.41 -13.87 -8.91
N ALA A 77 -10.20 -14.55 -8.10
CA ALA A 77 -10.95 -15.73 -8.51
C ALA A 77 -12.12 -15.41 -9.48
N GLY A 78 -12.37 -14.13 -9.78
CA GLY A 78 -13.48 -13.71 -10.64
C GLY A 78 -14.84 -13.83 -9.96
N LEU A 79 -14.88 -13.96 -8.64
CA LEU A 79 -16.10 -14.15 -7.84
C LEU A 79 -16.71 -12.81 -7.39
N ARG A 80 -16.53 -11.75 -8.20
CA ARG A 80 -17.03 -10.40 -7.94
C ARG A 80 -17.83 -9.86 -9.12
N GLU A 81 -18.64 -8.84 -8.83
CA GLU A 81 -19.38 -8.10 -9.84
C GLU A 81 -18.42 -7.52 -10.89
N LYS A 82 -18.83 -7.59 -12.16
CA LYS A 82 -18.09 -6.99 -13.26
C LYS A 82 -18.22 -5.46 -13.18
N ASN A 83 -17.17 -4.75 -13.58
CA ASN A 83 -17.09 -3.29 -13.64
C ASN A 83 -16.96 -2.55 -12.30
N ARG A 84 -16.37 -3.17 -11.27
CA ARG A 84 -15.99 -2.49 -10.03
C ARG A 84 -14.48 -2.58 -9.81
N PRO A 85 -13.87 -1.71 -8.97
CA PRO A 85 -12.49 -1.89 -8.54
C PRO A 85 -12.26 -3.30 -7.98
N ILE A 86 -11.02 -3.78 -8.02
CA ILE A 86 -10.62 -5.09 -7.52
C ILE A 86 -11.11 -5.27 -6.08
N ALA A 87 -10.86 -4.27 -5.23
CA ALA A 87 -11.42 -4.18 -3.89
C ALA A 87 -11.44 -2.73 -3.39
N THR A 88 -12.43 -2.41 -2.57
CA THR A 88 -12.56 -1.13 -1.87
C THR A 88 -12.50 -1.35 -0.35
N PHE A 89 -11.57 -0.67 0.30
CA PHE A 89 -11.35 -0.79 1.74
C PHE A 89 -11.51 0.56 2.45
N LEU A 90 -12.04 0.53 3.68
CA LEU A 90 -11.97 1.65 4.61
C LEU A 90 -11.17 1.23 5.85
N PHE A 91 -9.96 1.76 5.98
CA PHE A 91 -9.08 1.51 7.11
C PHE A 91 -9.32 2.56 8.21
N LEU A 92 -9.76 2.10 9.37
CA LEU A 92 -10.03 2.92 10.55
C LEU A 92 -8.95 2.71 11.62
N GLY A 93 -8.72 3.71 12.45
CA GLY A 93 -7.88 3.58 13.64
C GLY A 93 -6.99 4.80 13.89
N PRO A 94 -6.19 4.80 14.97
CA PRO A 94 -5.29 5.90 15.29
C PRO A 94 -4.17 6.13 14.26
N THR A 95 -3.45 7.24 14.40
CA THR A 95 -2.27 7.49 13.56
C THR A 95 -1.12 6.53 13.92
N GLY A 96 -0.30 6.16 12.94
CA GLY A 96 0.91 5.38 13.20
C GLY A 96 0.71 3.89 13.49
N VAL A 97 -0.52 3.35 13.36
CA VAL A 97 -0.83 1.92 13.58
C VAL A 97 -0.59 1.01 12.37
N GLY A 98 -0.28 1.57 11.20
CA GLY A 98 0.09 0.80 10.01
C GLY A 98 -0.88 0.86 8.82
N LYS A 99 -1.92 1.71 8.84
CA LYS A 99 -2.86 1.88 7.71
C LYS A 99 -2.17 2.12 6.36
N THR A 100 -1.30 3.13 6.29
CA THR A 100 -0.52 3.45 5.09
C THR A 100 0.54 2.40 4.77
N GLU A 101 1.10 1.75 5.80
CA GLU A 101 2.11 0.69 5.62
C GLU A 101 1.49 -0.57 5.01
N MET A 102 0.24 -0.88 5.36
CA MET A 102 -0.55 -1.94 4.73
C MET A 102 -0.71 -1.69 3.24
N ALA A 103 -1.08 -0.47 2.85
CA ALA A 103 -1.23 -0.11 1.44
C ALA A 103 0.09 -0.27 0.65
N LYS A 104 1.22 0.16 1.21
CA LYS A 104 2.55 -0.02 0.61
C LYS A 104 2.96 -1.49 0.53
N SER A 105 2.73 -2.24 1.60
CA SER A 105 3.03 -3.66 1.66
C SER A 105 2.20 -4.46 0.66
N LEU A 106 0.93 -4.07 0.47
CA LEU A 106 0.05 -4.63 -0.55
C LEU A 106 0.53 -4.29 -1.96
N ALA A 107 0.99 -3.05 -2.19
CA ALA A 107 1.57 -2.63 -3.47
C ALA A 107 2.81 -3.47 -3.81
N TRP A 108 3.71 -3.63 -2.85
CA TRP A 108 4.88 -4.49 -3.01
C TRP A 108 4.50 -5.96 -3.23
N ALA A 109 3.57 -6.50 -2.44
CA ALA A 109 3.22 -7.92 -2.49
C ALA A 109 2.55 -8.31 -3.80
N ILE A 110 1.66 -7.48 -4.34
CA ILE A 110 0.89 -7.75 -5.57
C ILE A 110 1.66 -7.34 -6.82
N PHE A 111 2.29 -6.16 -6.81
CA PHE A 111 2.88 -5.57 -8.01
C PHE A 111 4.41 -5.71 -8.05
N GLY A 112 5.05 -6.04 -6.94
CA GLY A 112 6.51 -6.06 -6.82
C GLY A 112 7.12 -4.66 -6.84
N ASP A 113 6.31 -3.62 -6.63
CA ASP A 113 6.69 -2.23 -6.80
C ASP A 113 5.80 -1.32 -5.94
N GLU A 114 6.41 -0.64 -4.95
CA GLU A 114 5.69 0.30 -4.08
C GLU A 114 5.22 1.55 -4.84
N SER A 115 5.82 1.89 -5.99
CA SER A 115 5.36 3.01 -6.82
C SER A 115 4.04 2.73 -7.55
N ALA A 116 3.51 1.50 -7.43
CA ALA A 116 2.13 1.20 -7.81
C ALA A 116 1.10 1.84 -6.88
N LEU A 117 1.53 2.43 -5.76
CA LEU A 117 0.69 3.17 -4.83
C LEU A 117 0.54 4.64 -5.25
N VAL A 118 -0.64 5.00 -5.73
CA VAL A 118 -1.07 6.38 -5.94
C VAL A 118 -1.66 6.89 -4.64
N ARG A 119 -0.92 7.73 -3.91
CA ARG A 119 -1.40 8.34 -2.66
C ARG A 119 -1.97 9.74 -2.93
N ILE A 120 -3.17 9.98 -2.42
CA ILE A 120 -3.84 11.27 -2.48
C ILE A 120 -4.27 11.66 -1.06
N ASP A 121 -3.78 12.79 -0.60
CA ASP A 121 -4.13 13.35 0.71
C ASP A 121 -5.45 14.12 0.60
N MET A 122 -6.50 13.63 1.25
CA MET A 122 -7.85 14.21 1.17
C MET A 122 -7.96 15.54 1.95
N SER A 123 -7.00 15.86 2.82
CA SER A 123 -6.91 17.18 3.45
C SER A 123 -6.61 18.29 2.43
N GLU A 124 -6.02 17.98 1.27
CA GLU A 124 -5.89 18.94 0.17
C GLU A 124 -7.22 19.23 -0.56
N TYR A 125 -8.24 18.42 -0.29
CA TYR A 125 -9.54 18.41 -0.99
C TYR A 125 -10.70 18.84 -0.10
N MET A 126 -10.42 19.61 0.96
CA MET A 126 -11.42 20.14 1.90
C MET A 126 -12.35 21.18 1.27
N GLU A 127 -11.91 21.89 0.24
CA GLU A 127 -12.64 23.00 -0.38
C GLU A 127 -13.24 22.58 -1.73
N LYS A 128 -14.43 23.11 -2.06
CA LYS A 128 -15.15 22.72 -3.28
C LYS A 128 -14.32 22.91 -4.57
N HIS A 129 -13.51 23.97 -4.65
CA HIS A 129 -12.73 24.25 -5.86
C HIS A 129 -11.51 23.35 -6.00
N SER A 130 -10.96 22.82 -4.90
CA SER A 130 -9.81 21.91 -4.97
C SER A 130 -10.20 20.52 -5.48
N VAL A 131 -11.47 20.12 -5.38
CA VAL A 131 -12.03 18.87 -5.95
C VAL A 131 -11.75 18.76 -7.46
N ALA A 132 -11.79 19.88 -8.19
CA ALA A 132 -11.48 19.88 -9.61
C ALA A 132 -10.05 19.36 -9.89
N ARG A 133 -9.10 19.49 -8.97
CA ARG A 133 -7.74 18.96 -9.16
C ARG A 133 -7.68 17.43 -9.23
N LEU A 134 -8.68 16.70 -8.73
CA LEU A 134 -8.74 15.22 -8.85
C LEU A 134 -9.03 14.78 -10.30
N ILE A 135 -9.91 15.50 -10.99
CA ILE A 135 -10.41 15.17 -12.33
C ILE A 135 -9.88 16.09 -13.44
N GLY A 136 -9.17 17.15 -13.06
CA GLY A 136 -8.66 18.18 -13.96
C GLY A 136 -9.50 19.45 -13.89
N ALA A 137 -8.84 20.60 -14.08
CA ALA A 137 -9.54 21.87 -14.19
C ALA A 137 -10.43 21.85 -15.45
N PRO A 138 -11.59 22.53 -15.45
CA PRO A 138 -12.41 22.68 -16.65
C PRO A 138 -11.74 23.60 -17.69
N PRO A 139 -12.15 23.53 -18.97
CA PRO A 139 -11.63 24.41 -20.02
C PRO A 139 -11.69 25.89 -19.62
N GLY A 140 -10.57 26.61 -19.75
CA GLY A 140 -10.45 28.04 -19.43
C GLY A 140 -9.90 28.38 -18.05
N TYR A 141 -9.53 27.39 -17.22
CA TYR A 141 -8.90 27.59 -15.92
C TYR A 141 -7.40 27.24 -15.94
N VAL A 142 -6.61 27.85 -15.04
CA VAL A 142 -5.19 27.53 -14.85
C VAL A 142 -5.06 26.06 -14.42
N GLY A 143 -4.16 25.31 -15.05
CA GLY A 143 -3.99 23.87 -14.83
C GLY A 143 -4.85 22.96 -15.71
N TYR A 144 -5.58 23.53 -16.69
CA TYR A 144 -6.39 22.75 -17.65
C TYR A 144 -5.57 21.70 -18.43
N GLU A 145 -4.30 21.97 -18.72
CA GLU A 145 -3.46 21.04 -19.48
C GLU A 145 -2.85 19.89 -18.65
N GLU A 146 -2.86 20.00 -17.32
CA GLU A 146 -2.15 19.06 -16.43
C GLU A 146 -2.96 17.78 -16.12
N GLY A 147 -4.22 17.69 -16.56
CA GLY A 147 -5.12 16.59 -16.22
C GLY A 147 -5.49 16.59 -14.73
N GLY A 148 -6.24 15.58 -14.29
CA GLY A 148 -6.55 15.40 -12.87
C GLY A 148 -5.55 14.52 -12.16
N GLN A 149 -5.20 14.82 -10.91
CA GLN A 149 -4.24 14.03 -10.14
C GLN A 149 -4.65 12.56 -10.01
N LEU A 150 -5.94 12.28 -9.81
CA LEU A 150 -6.46 10.92 -9.69
C LEU A 150 -6.62 10.27 -11.06
N THR A 151 -7.30 10.98 -11.98
CA THR A 151 -7.62 10.46 -13.32
C THR A 151 -6.36 10.17 -14.12
N GLU A 152 -5.36 11.05 -14.11
CA GLU A 152 -4.12 10.89 -14.87
C GLU A 152 -3.21 9.81 -14.28
N ALA A 153 -3.15 9.70 -12.95
CA ALA A 153 -2.36 8.66 -12.29
C ALA A 153 -2.88 7.26 -12.64
N VAL A 154 -4.20 7.06 -12.58
CA VAL A 154 -4.82 5.77 -12.93
C VAL A 154 -4.79 5.53 -14.44
N ARG A 155 -4.96 6.57 -15.27
CA ARG A 155 -4.81 6.44 -16.73
C ARG A 155 -3.41 5.99 -17.13
N THR A 156 -2.38 6.49 -16.44
CA THR A 156 -0.98 6.13 -16.69
C THR A 156 -0.64 4.74 -16.14
N ARG A 157 -1.23 4.37 -15.01
CA ARG A 157 -1.02 3.06 -14.37
C ARG A 157 -2.37 2.47 -13.90
N PRO A 158 -3.13 1.82 -14.80
CA PRO A 158 -4.47 1.33 -14.49
C PRO A 158 -4.46 0.13 -13.53
N TYR A 159 -3.33 -0.57 -13.45
CA TYR A 159 -3.08 -1.61 -12.46
C TYR A 159 -2.29 -1.04 -11.28
N SER A 160 -3.02 -0.49 -10.29
CA SER A 160 -2.45 0.27 -9.17
C SER A 160 -3.29 0.18 -7.89
N ILE A 161 -2.72 0.66 -6.79
CA ILE A 161 -3.44 0.92 -5.54
C ILE A 161 -3.67 2.41 -5.42
N VAL A 162 -4.92 2.85 -5.22
CA VAL A 162 -5.27 4.23 -4.90
C VAL A 162 -5.49 4.35 -3.40
N LEU A 163 -4.64 5.11 -2.73
CA LEU A 163 -4.74 5.41 -1.30
C LEU A 163 -5.31 6.82 -1.10
N LEU A 164 -6.54 6.89 -0.61
CA LEU A 164 -7.23 8.11 -0.22
C LEU A 164 -7.01 8.32 1.28
N ASP A 165 -6.00 9.11 1.64
CA ASP A 165 -5.59 9.30 3.02
C ASP A 165 -6.45 10.38 3.71
N GLU A 166 -6.87 10.14 4.96
CA GLU A 166 -7.72 11.07 5.75
C GLU A 166 -9.05 11.44 5.07
N ILE A 167 -9.77 10.43 4.55
CA ILE A 167 -10.98 10.61 3.73
C ILE A 167 -12.08 11.43 4.42
N GLU A 168 -12.14 11.44 5.75
CA GLU A 168 -13.09 12.25 6.52
C GLU A 168 -12.90 13.76 6.36
N LYS A 169 -11.75 14.20 5.85
CA LYS A 169 -11.44 15.61 5.60
C LYS A 169 -11.92 16.08 4.23
N ALA A 170 -12.21 15.15 3.31
CA ALA A 170 -12.61 15.49 1.95
C ALA A 170 -13.91 16.31 1.92
N HIS A 171 -14.01 17.22 0.95
CA HIS A 171 -15.26 17.90 0.64
C HIS A 171 -16.34 16.90 0.17
N PRO A 172 -17.64 17.09 0.51
CA PRO A 172 -18.74 16.19 0.10
C PRO A 172 -18.79 15.82 -1.39
N GLU A 173 -18.37 16.73 -2.27
CA GLU A 173 -18.30 16.48 -3.73
C GLU A 173 -17.29 15.40 -4.13
N VAL A 174 -16.23 15.18 -3.34
CA VAL A 174 -15.28 14.08 -3.60
C VAL A 174 -15.99 12.73 -3.51
N PHE A 175 -16.89 12.56 -2.55
CA PHE A 175 -17.64 11.32 -2.38
C PHE A 175 -18.58 11.05 -3.56
N ASN A 176 -19.14 12.08 -4.20
CA ASN A 176 -19.94 11.92 -5.41
C ASN A 176 -19.11 11.33 -6.56
N LEU A 177 -17.87 11.80 -6.73
CA LEU A 177 -16.93 11.25 -7.72
C LEU A 177 -16.55 9.80 -7.39
N LEU A 178 -16.27 9.51 -6.12
CA LEU A 178 -15.90 8.17 -5.68
C LEU A 178 -17.03 7.16 -5.83
N LEU A 179 -18.29 7.57 -5.65
CA LEU A 179 -19.44 6.69 -5.90
C LEU A 179 -19.47 6.21 -7.37
N GLN A 180 -19.17 7.09 -8.33
CA GLN A 180 -19.06 6.68 -9.74
C GLN A 180 -17.97 5.62 -9.93
N VAL A 181 -16.81 5.83 -9.28
CA VAL A 181 -15.70 4.87 -9.33
C VAL A 181 -16.09 3.52 -8.71
N PHE A 182 -16.80 3.52 -7.59
CA PHE A 182 -17.14 2.29 -6.88
C PHE A 182 -18.27 1.50 -7.56
N ASP A 183 -19.18 2.19 -8.25
CA ASP A 183 -20.36 1.60 -8.89
C ASP A 183 -20.07 1.15 -10.32
N GLU A 184 -19.37 1.98 -11.09
CA GLU A 184 -19.15 1.77 -12.52
C GLU A 184 -17.69 1.44 -12.87
N GLY A 185 -16.78 1.49 -11.89
CA GLY A 185 -15.37 1.25 -12.12
C GLY A 185 -14.76 2.29 -13.05
N ARG A 186 -15.36 3.48 -13.15
CA ARG A 186 -14.98 4.51 -14.13
C ARG A 186 -15.09 5.90 -13.53
N LEU A 187 -14.27 6.81 -14.04
CA LEU A 187 -14.34 8.23 -13.73
C LEU A 187 -14.12 9.06 -14.99
N THR A 188 -14.97 10.04 -15.23
CA THR A 188 -14.81 10.95 -16.37
C THR A 188 -14.03 12.19 -15.95
N ASP A 189 -12.95 12.51 -16.66
CA ASP A 189 -12.16 13.72 -16.44
C ASP A 189 -12.89 14.98 -16.94
N SER A 190 -12.36 16.16 -16.61
CA SER A 190 -12.94 17.45 -17.04
C SER A 190 -12.92 17.69 -18.55
N LYS A 191 -12.19 16.87 -19.31
CA LYS A 191 -12.10 16.88 -20.78
C LYS A 191 -13.03 15.84 -21.42
N GLY A 192 -13.82 15.12 -20.62
CA GLY A 192 -14.75 14.09 -21.09
C GLY A 192 -14.10 12.73 -21.38
N LYS A 193 -12.84 12.51 -21.01
CA LYS A 193 -12.19 11.21 -21.14
C LYS A 193 -12.57 10.30 -19.99
N VAL A 194 -12.94 9.07 -20.30
CA VAL A 194 -13.30 8.06 -19.31
C VAL A 194 -12.04 7.29 -18.90
N VAL A 195 -11.76 7.25 -17.60
CA VAL A 195 -10.66 6.49 -16.98
C VAL A 195 -11.22 5.25 -16.32
N ASP A 196 -10.55 4.11 -16.52
CA ASP A 196 -10.95 2.79 -16.01
C ASP A 196 -10.25 2.46 -14.68
N PHE A 197 -11.05 2.12 -13.68
CA PHE A 197 -10.65 1.75 -12.32
C PHE A 197 -10.89 0.27 -12.00
N THR A 198 -11.39 -0.56 -12.92
CA THR A 198 -11.73 -1.97 -12.63
C THR A 198 -10.51 -2.81 -12.23
N ASN A 199 -9.31 -2.32 -12.55
CA ASN A 199 -8.03 -2.96 -12.20
C ASN A 199 -7.33 -2.28 -11.03
N THR A 200 -8.03 -1.42 -10.28
CA THR A 200 -7.47 -0.73 -9.11
C THR A 200 -7.90 -1.37 -7.80
N ILE A 201 -7.06 -1.30 -6.78
CA ILE A 201 -7.48 -1.50 -5.38
C ILE A 201 -7.59 -0.11 -4.75
N ILE A 202 -8.72 0.20 -4.14
CA ILE A 202 -8.95 1.49 -3.51
C ILE A 202 -8.94 1.31 -2.00
N ILE A 203 -8.10 2.08 -1.32
CA ILE A 203 -7.97 2.09 0.13
C ILE A 203 -8.24 3.51 0.60
N ALA A 204 -9.29 3.71 1.38
CA ALA A 204 -9.51 4.94 2.12
C ALA A 204 -9.00 4.76 3.55
N THR A 205 -8.26 5.73 4.09
CA THR A 205 -7.91 5.74 5.51
C THR A 205 -8.72 6.79 6.24
N SER A 206 -9.04 6.51 7.50
CA SER A 206 -9.67 7.49 8.36
C SER A 206 -9.18 7.36 9.79
N ASN A 207 -9.11 8.49 10.49
CA ASN A 207 -8.87 8.53 11.93
C ASN A 207 -10.18 8.59 12.74
N ILE A 208 -11.34 8.46 12.10
CA ILE A 208 -12.64 8.35 12.78
C ILE A 208 -12.61 7.16 13.77
N GLY A 209 -13.12 7.40 14.99
CA GLY A 209 -13.20 6.39 16.04
C GLY A 209 -11.88 6.16 16.80
N SER A 210 -10.81 6.89 16.49
CA SER A 210 -9.51 6.73 17.16
C SER A 210 -9.61 6.88 18.69
N ASP A 211 -10.37 7.86 19.18
CA ASP A 211 -10.53 8.08 20.63
C ASP A 211 -11.25 6.90 21.31
N ILE A 212 -12.24 6.32 20.64
CA ILE A 212 -12.99 5.15 21.14
C ILE A 212 -12.05 3.95 21.22
N ILE A 213 -11.26 3.72 20.16
CA ILE A 213 -10.30 2.62 20.08
C ILE A 213 -9.20 2.75 21.14
N LEU A 214 -8.64 3.96 21.31
CA LEU A 214 -7.61 4.22 22.33
C LEU A 214 -8.17 4.09 23.76
N THR A 215 -9.41 4.52 23.98
CA THR A 215 -10.07 4.38 25.29
C THR A 215 -10.32 2.92 25.62
N ALA A 216 -10.85 2.13 24.67
CA ALA A 216 -11.06 0.70 24.85
C ALA A 216 -9.76 -0.04 25.18
N LEU A 217 -8.66 0.30 24.50
CA LEU A 217 -7.33 -0.25 24.81
C LEU A 217 -6.92 0.04 26.26
N ARG A 218 -7.05 1.29 26.72
CA ARG A 218 -6.68 1.69 28.08
C ARG A 218 -7.52 0.99 29.15
N GLU A 219 -8.78 0.72 28.85
CA GLU A 219 -9.72 0.05 29.74
C GLU A 219 -9.68 -1.49 29.61
N GLY A 220 -8.90 -2.03 28.67
CA GLY A 220 -8.84 -3.46 28.39
C GLY A 220 -10.14 -4.04 27.82
N ARG A 221 -10.99 -3.20 27.21
CA ARG A 221 -12.24 -3.65 26.60
C ARG A 221 -11.98 -4.34 25.26
N PRO A 222 -12.69 -5.44 24.97
CA PRO A 222 -12.58 -6.11 23.67
C PRO A 222 -13.13 -5.23 22.56
N MET A 223 -12.60 -5.40 21.35
CA MET A 223 -12.97 -4.60 20.18
C MET A 223 -14.45 -4.80 19.78
N GLU A 224 -14.99 -5.98 20.05
CA GLU A 224 -16.39 -6.34 19.83
C GLU A 224 -17.35 -5.36 20.51
N GLU A 225 -17.01 -4.88 21.71
CA GLU A 225 -17.85 -3.96 22.48
C GLU A 225 -17.92 -2.55 21.88
N ILE A 226 -16.89 -2.14 21.12
CA ILE A 226 -16.84 -0.81 20.52
C ILE A 226 -17.23 -0.78 19.04
N LYS A 227 -17.49 -1.94 18.43
CA LYS A 227 -17.91 -2.04 17.02
C LYS A 227 -19.18 -1.23 16.75
N GLU A 228 -20.18 -1.32 17.62
CA GLU A 228 -21.42 -0.55 17.49
C GLU A 228 -21.20 0.96 17.62
N ASP A 229 -20.31 1.39 18.53
CA ASP A 229 -19.96 2.80 18.72
C ASP A 229 -19.26 3.37 17.48
N ILE A 230 -18.30 2.64 16.93
CA ILE A 230 -17.61 3.00 15.70
C ILE A 230 -18.60 3.06 14.54
N GLN A 231 -19.48 2.06 14.41
CA GLN A 231 -20.47 2.02 13.35
C GLN A 231 -21.43 3.22 13.42
N ARG A 232 -21.92 3.58 14.61
CA ARG A 232 -22.74 4.79 14.81
C ARG A 232 -21.99 6.06 14.41
N LEU A 233 -20.70 6.13 14.71
CA LEU A 233 -19.88 7.28 14.33
C LEU A 233 -19.67 7.36 12.80
N LEU A 234 -19.45 6.24 12.14
CA LEU A 234 -19.33 6.18 10.67
C LEU A 234 -20.59 6.70 9.98
N TYR A 235 -21.79 6.27 10.42
CA TYR A 235 -23.06 6.74 9.85
C TYR A 235 -23.35 8.21 10.10
N ARG A 236 -22.68 8.84 11.08
CA ARG A 236 -22.76 10.29 11.30
C ARG A 236 -21.86 11.08 10.35
N HIS A 237 -20.73 10.50 9.95
CA HIS A 237 -19.73 11.16 9.11
C HIS A 237 -19.91 10.86 7.62
N PHE A 238 -20.27 9.62 7.27
CA PHE A 238 -20.44 9.16 5.90
C PHE A 238 -21.89 8.83 5.62
N ARG A 239 -22.32 9.15 4.39
CA ARG A 239 -23.66 8.78 3.93
C ARG A 239 -23.74 7.26 3.73
N PRO A 240 -24.88 6.61 4.03
CA PRO A 240 -25.03 5.16 3.87
C PRO A 240 -24.68 4.66 2.46
N GLU A 241 -24.98 5.43 1.41
CA GLU A 241 -24.62 5.00 0.05
C GLU A 241 -23.12 4.82 -0.14
N PHE A 242 -22.27 5.63 0.50
CA PHE A 242 -20.81 5.48 0.40
C PHE A 242 -20.34 4.24 1.15
N LEU A 243 -20.81 4.04 2.38
CA LEU A 243 -20.42 2.89 3.21
C LEU A 243 -20.84 1.56 2.57
N ASN A 244 -22.01 1.52 1.92
CA ASN A 244 -22.50 0.34 1.22
C ASN A 244 -21.69 -0.03 -0.04
N ARG A 245 -20.74 0.82 -0.48
CA ARG A 245 -19.82 0.56 -1.59
C ARG A 245 -18.42 0.14 -1.16
N ILE A 246 -18.14 0.21 0.13
CA ILE A 246 -16.92 -0.32 0.71
C ILE A 246 -17.11 -1.81 0.91
N ASP A 247 -16.21 -2.63 0.33
CA ASP A 247 -16.30 -4.08 0.48
C ASP A 247 -15.96 -4.51 1.91
N GLU A 248 -14.94 -3.88 2.50
CA GLU A 248 -14.44 -4.23 3.84
C GLU A 248 -14.07 -2.97 4.64
N ILE A 249 -14.67 -2.82 5.83
CA ILE A 249 -14.29 -1.81 6.81
C ILE A 249 -13.41 -2.47 7.85
N ILE A 250 -12.14 -2.07 7.90
CA ILE A 250 -11.10 -2.72 8.69
C ILE A 250 -10.63 -1.78 9.80
N ILE A 251 -10.73 -2.24 11.04
CA ILE A 251 -10.26 -1.48 12.20
C ILE A 251 -8.84 -1.93 12.53
N PHE A 252 -7.90 -0.98 12.54
CA PHE A 252 -6.52 -1.21 12.95
C PHE A 252 -6.37 -1.00 14.45
N HIS A 253 -5.72 -1.96 15.08
CA HIS A 253 -5.54 -1.99 16.52
C HIS A 253 -4.35 -1.11 16.94
N PRO A 254 -4.42 -0.44 18.10
CA PRO A 254 -3.27 0.25 18.66
C PRO A 254 -2.11 -0.71 18.90
N LEU A 255 -0.90 -0.23 18.67
CA LEU A 255 0.32 -1.01 18.84
C LEU A 255 0.70 -1.08 20.33
N LYS A 256 1.02 -2.27 20.82
CA LYS A 256 1.59 -2.45 22.16
C LYS A 256 3.11 -2.28 22.12
N LEU A 257 3.76 -2.19 23.28
CA LEU A 257 5.21 -2.04 23.36
C LEU A 257 5.93 -3.20 22.66
N GLU A 258 5.44 -4.43 22.79
CA GLU A 258 6.00 -5.62 22.15
C GLU A 258 5.90 -5.54 20.61
N ASP A 259 4.89 -4.85 20.09
CA ASP A 259 4.73 -4.61 18.66
C ASP A 259 5.73 -3.57 18.17
N ILE A 260 5.95 -2.52 18.97
CA ILE A 260 6.99 -1.53 18.69
C ILE A 260 8.38 -2.17 18.67
N GLU A 261 8.69 -3.09 19.58
CA GLU A 261 9.97 -3.83 19.57
C GLU A 261 10.18 -4.57 18.24
N LYS A 262 9.15 -5.27 17.75
CA LYS A 262 9.20 -5.94 16.44
C LYS A 262 9.37 -4.94 15.30
N ILE A 263 8.67 -3.81 15.34
CA ILE A 263 8.78 -2.76 14.31
C ILE A 263 10.19 -2.16 14.30
N VAL A 264 10.77 -1.88 15.46
CA VAL A 264 12.17 -1.41 15.58
C VAL A 264 13.11 -2.43 14.96
N ALA A 265 12.96 -3.71 15.29
CA ALA A 265 13.79 -4.77 14.71
C ALA A 265 13.71 -4.80 13.17
N LEU A 266 12.51 -4.71 12.60
CA LEU A 266 12.31 -4.63 11.15
C LEU A 266 13.00 -3.41 10.52
N GLN A 267 12.90 -2.24 11.16
CA GLN A 267 13.56 -1.03 10.66
C GLN A 267 15.09 -1.12 10.77
N LEU A 268 15.63 -1.76 11.82
CA LEU A 268 17.07 -1.97 11.95
C LEU A 268 17.61 -2.97 10.91
N GLU A 269 16.83 -3.99 10.53
CA GLU A 269 17.21 -4.89 9.43
C GLU A 269 17.28 -4.16 8.08
N ARG A 270 16.43 -3.16 7.85
CA ARG A 270 16.57 -2.25 6.71
C ARG A 270 17.88 -1.45 6.77
N VAL A 271 18.22 -0.89 7.92
CA VAL A 271 19.50 -0.15 8.10
C VAL A 271 20.69 -1.06 7.85
N LYS A 272 20.65 -2.29 8.36
CA LYS A 272 21.67 -3.33 8.14
C LYS A 272 21.83 -3.68 6.67
N SER A 273 20.72 -3.81 5.93
CA SER A 273 20.73 -4.07 4.49
C SER A 273 21.39 -2.93 3.70
N LEU A 274 21.08 -1.68 4.05
CA LEU A 274 21.67 -0.49 3.42
C LEU A 274 23.18 -0.38 3.73
N ALA A 275 23.57 -0.62 4.98
CA ALA A 275 24.97 -0.64 5.38
C ALA A 275 25.76 -1.76 4.67
N LEU A 276 25.14 -2.94 4.51
CA LEU A 276 25.75 -4.08 3.82
C LEU A 276 26.02 -3.78 2.35
N ALA A 277 25.12 -3.04 1.68
CA ALA A 277 25.33 -2.57 0.31
C ALA A 277 26.54 -1.62 0.18
N GLN A 278 26.97 -1.00 1.29
CA GLN A 278 28.20 -0.19 1.38
C GLN A 278 29.41 -0.98 1.93
N GLY A 279 29.28 -2.30 2.08
CA GLY A 279 30.34 -3.19 2.57
C GLY A 279 30.49 -3.26 4.10
N VAL A 280 29.51 -2.76 4.85
CA VAL A 280 29.54 -2.72 6.32
C VAL A 280 28.54 -3.72 6.90
N LYS A 281 29.00 -4.66 7.74
CA LYS A 281 28.12 -5.62 8.43
C LYS A 281 27.73 -5.05 9.79
N LEU A 282 26.45 -4.75 10.00
CA LEU A 282 25.93 -4.32 11.29
C LEU A 282 25.33 -5.50 12.07
N ASP A 283 25.50 -5.47 13.39
CA ASP A 283 24.91 -6.42 14.33
C ASP A 283 24.35 -5.67 15.53
N PHE A 284 23.04 -5.72 15.74
CA PHE A 284 22.35 -4.97 16.80
C PHE A 284 22.04 -5.87 17.98
N ASP A 285 22.46 -5.50 19.18
CA ASP A 285 22.07 -6.21 20.39
C ASP A 285 20.57 -6.02 20.69
N GLN A 286 19.95 -7.02 21.32
CA GLN A 286 18.53 -6.99 21.68
C GLN A 286 18.20 -5.82 22.64
N GLU A 287 19.16 -5.40 23.47
CA GLU A 287 19.02 -4.25 24.35
C GLU A 287 18.84 -2.93 23.60
N VAL A 288 19.47 -2.79 22.42
CA VAL A 288 19.30 -1.61 21.55
C VAL A 288 17.87 -1.55 21.01
N ILE A 289 17.32 -2.69 20.59
CA ILE A 289 15.93 -2.80 20.11
C ILE A 289 14.97 -2.36 21.22
N LYS A 290 15.11 -2.93 22.42
CA LYS A 290 14.27 -2.60 23.58
C LYS A 290 14.39 -1.14 24.00
N TYR A 291 15.62 -0.61 24.00
CA TYR A 291 15.89 0.79 24.32
C TYR A 291 15.17 1.74 23.35
N LEU A 292 15.34 1.51 22.04
CA LEU A 292 14.69 2.32 21.01
C LEU A 292 13.16 2.20 21.07
N ALA A 293 12.64 0.99 21.29
CA ALA A 293 11.20 0.76 21.41
C ALA A 293 10.62 1.51 22.61
N LYS A 294 11.24 1.39 23.79
CA LYS A 294 10.79 2.09 25.01
C LYS A 294 10.87 3.61 24.85
N LYS A 295 11.92 4.13 24.21
CA LYS A 295 12.12 5.57 23.99
C LYS A 295 11.16 6.14 22.94
N GLY A 296 10.81 5.37 21.92
CA GLY A 296 9.92 5.78 20.83
C GLY A 296 8.45 5.43 21.02
N TYR A 297 8.09 4.64 22.02
CA TYR A 297 6.71 4.22 22.25
C TYR A 297 5.88 5.34 22.88
N VAL A 298 4.91 5.82 22.09
CA VAL A 298 3.84 6.69 22.55
C VAL A 298 2.52 6.11 22.02
N PRO A 299 1.64 5.56 22.89
CA PRO A 299 0.42 4.87 22.46
C PRO A 299 -0.43 5.66 21.46
N GLU A 300 -0.52 6.98 21.64
CA GLU A 300 -1.32 7.89 20.82
C GLU A 300 -0.75 8.10 19.41
N PHE A 301 0.55 7.91 19.22
CA PHE A 301 1.25 8.14 17.94
C PHE A 301 1.70 6.85 17.25
N GLY A 302 1.47 5.68 17.87
CA GLY A 302 1.88 4.38 17.34
C GLY A 302 3.37 4.35 16.99
N ALA A 303 3.71 3.82 15.81
CA ALA A 303 5.10 3.68 15.37
C ALA A 303 5.66 4.90 14.60
N ARG A 304 4.93 6.02 14.54
CA ARG A 304 5.27 7.17 13.68
C ARG A 304 6.67 7.74 13.95
N GLU A 305 7.07 7.82 15.22
CA GLU A 305 8.36 8.40 15.62
C GLU A 305 9.54 7.43 15.51
N ILE A 306 9.29 6.12 15.35
CA ILE A 306 10.35 5.10 15.35
C ILE A 306 11.37 5.32 14.24
N LYS A 307 10.90 5.62 13.02
CA LYS A 307 11.80 5.88 11.90
C LYS A 307 12.69 7.10 12.15
N ARG A 308 12.13 8.16 12.74
CA ARG A 308 12.88 9.37 13.08
C ARG A 308 13.89 9.11 14.19
N LEU A 309 13.50 8.36 15.21
CA LEU A 309 14.37 7.96 16.31
C LEU A 309 15.57 7.13 15.82
N ILE A 310 15.32 6.13 14.97
CA ILE A 310 16.38 5.30 14.36
C ILE A 310 17.30 6.17 13.50
N TYR A 311 16.77 7.09 12.71
CA TYR A 311 17.60 8.02 11.93
C TYR A 311 18.55 8.82 12.83
N GLN A 312 18.03 9.38 13.94
CA GLN A 312 18.80 10.24 14.85
C GLN A 312 19.82 9.47 15.70
N GLU A 313 19.46 8.28 16.20
CA GLU A 313 20.26 7.53 17.16
C GLU A 313 21.17 6.47 16.50
N ILE A 314 20.82 6.02 15.29
CA ILE A 314 21.57 4.99 14.56
C ILE A 314 22.21 5.56 13.30
N GLU A 315 21.41 6.02 12.34
CA GLU A 315 21.91 6.33 10.99
C GLU A 315 22.86 7.54 11.00
N VAL A 316 22.52 8.61 11.73
CA VAL A 316 23.36 9.81 11.83
C VAL A 316 24.69 9.53 12.54
N PRO A 317 24.74 8.89 13.73
CA PRO A 317 25.99 8.53 14.39
C PRO A 317 26.85 7.56 13.58
N LEU A 318 26.24 6.54 12.97
CA LEU A 318 26.94 5.60 12.10
C LEU A 318 27.58 6.32 10.91
N SER A 319 26.84 7.19 10.23
CA SER A 319 27.35 7.97 9.10
C SER A 319 28.54 8.85 9.49
N LYS A 320 28.46 9.51 10.66
CA LYS A 320 29.58 10.30 11.19
C LYS A 320 30.82 9.44 11.47
N LYS A 321 30.64 8.24 12.02
CA LYS A 321 31.74 7.30 12.28
C LYS A 321 32.40 6.84 10.98
N LEU A 322 31.59 6.40 10.01
CA LEU A 322 32.08 5.93 8.71
C LEU A 322 32.82 7.02 7.92
N LEU A 323 32.39 8.27 8.02
CA LEU A 323 33.09 9.41 7.39
C LEU A 323 34.41 9.75 8.08
N LYS A 324 34.51 9.61 9.40
CA LYS A 324 35.73 9.91 10.18
C LYS A 324 36.79 8.83 10.07
N GLU A 325 36.38 7.57 10.20
CA GLU A 325 37.28 6.41 10.26
C GLU A 325 37.49 5.74 8.89
N GLY A 326 36.73 6.16 7.88
CA GLY A 326 36.64 5.52 6.56
C GLY A 326 35.73 4.30 6.58
N LEU A 327 35.20 3.91 5.41
CA LEU A 327 34.41 2.68 5.26
C LEU A 327 35.31 1.46 5.45
N PRO A 328 35.20 0.71 6.56
CA PRO A 328 36.02 -0.46 6.73
C PRO A 328 35.42 -1.58 5.88
N LYS A 329 36.06 -1.91 4.75
CA LYS A 329 35.67 -3.06 3.94
C LYS A 329 35.71 -4.32 4.82
N ASP A 330 34.60 -5.05 4.87
CA ASP A 330 34.43 -6.34 5.56
C ASP A 330 34.51 -6.32 7.10
N LYS A 331 34.49 -5.16 7.77
CA LYS A 331 34.34 -5.14 9.23
C LYS A 331 32.88 -5.34 9.65
N LYS A 332 32.71 -6.20 10.64
CA LYS A 332 31.50 -6.30 11.44
C LYS A 332 31.57 -5.21 12.52
N ILE A 333 30.56 -4.34 12.55
CA ILE A 333 30.37 -3.33 13.60
C ILE A 333 29.27 -3.85 14.52
N LYS A 334 29.58 -4.01 15.79
CA LYS A 334 28.60 -4.35 16.81
C LYS A 334 27.96 -3.05 17.34
N VAL A 335 26.65 -3.02 17.41
CA VAL A 335 25.87 -1.91 17.94
C VAL A 335 25.26 -2.35 19.26
N SER A 336 25.74 -1.77 20.35
CA SER A 336 25.35 -2.14 21.72
C SER A 336 24.95 -0.91 22.54
N LEU A 337 24.35 -1.15 23.71
CA LEU A 337 23.96 -0.11 24.64
C LEU A 337 24.96 -0.06 25.82
N LYS A 338 25.58 1.09 26.06
CA LYS A 338 26.45 1.35 27.23
C LYS A 338 26.04 2.65 27.89
N ASP A 339 25.78 2.63 29.20
CA ASP A 339 25.37 3.81 29.97
C ASP A 339 24.21 4.62 29.33
N ASN A 340 23.20 3.91 28.83
CA ASN A 340 22.06 4.47 28.07
C ASN A 340 22.43 5.21 26.77
N GLN A 341 23.63 4.98 26.24
CA GLN A 341 24.08 5.49 24.95
C GLN A 341 24.35 4.34 23.99
N ILE A 342 23.97 4.53 22.73
CA ILE A 342 24.25 3.56 21.68
C ILE A 342 25.69 3.75 21.22
N VAL A 343 26.46 2.67 21.28
CA VAL A 343 27.86 2.64 20.86
C VAL A 343 28.05 1.71 19.67
N PHE A 344 29.02 2.05 18.82
CA PHE A 344 29.40 1.30 17.63
C PHE A 344 30.81 0.79 17.84
N GLU A 345 31.01 -0.52 17.89
CA GLU A 345 32.30 -1.17 18.20
C GLU A 345 32.83 -1.99 17.03
#